data_AF-M3G203-F1
#
_entry.id   AF-M3G203-F1
#
_cell.length_a   1.000
_cell.length_b   1.000
_cell.length_c   1.000
_cell.angle_alpha   90.00
_cell.angle_beta   90.00
_cell.angle_gamma   90.00
#
_symmetry.space_group_name_H-M   'P 1'
#
loop_
_entity.id
_entity.type
_entity.pdbx_description
1 polymer ?
#
loop_
_entity_poly.entity_id
_entity_poly.type
_entity_poly.pdbx_seq_one_letter_code
_entity_poly.pdbx_strand_id
1 'polypeptide(L)' 'MGRSRIGGSILKAGADYSKDGRVSLLQFNSNEIEELQGEVEEFIHFFIDSTDLISLNFTNIFVTSQH' A
#
# COMPACT_ATOMS: atom_id res chain seq x y z
N MET A 1 -2.11 -0.88 -15.89
CA MET A 1 -2.64 -0.03 -14.80
C MET A 1 -3.04 -0.93 -13.65
N GLY A 2 -2.43 -0.76 -12.49
CA GLY A 2 -2.81 -1.47 -11.26
C GLY A 2 -4.19 -1.04 -10.77
N ARG A 3 -4.79 -1.77 -9.84
CA ARG A 3 -6.08 -1.41 -9.22
C ARG A 3 -5.94 -1.19 -7.73
N SER A 4 -6.86 -0.45 -7.13
CA SER A 4 -6.97 -0.45 -5.67
C SER A 4 -7.30 -1.85 -5.16
N ARG A 5 -6.75 -2.21 -4.00
CA ARG A 5 -6.98 -3.53 -3.38
C ARG A 5 -6.68 -3.52 -1.88
N ILE A 6 -7.27 -4.49 -1.18
CA ILE A 6 -6.93 -4.85 0.20
C ILE A 6 -6.04 -6.10 0.13
N GLY A 7 -4.92 -6.12 0.86
CA GLY A 7 -3.99 -7.24 0.84
C GLY A 7 -3.14 -7.32 -0.44
N GLY A 8 -2.65 -8.54 -0.71
CA GLY A 8 -1.72 -8.83 -1.80
C GLY A 8 -0.29 -8.40 -1.54
N SER A 9 0.55 -8.45 -2.58
CA SER A 9 1.96 -8.07 -2.50
C SER A 9 2.16 -6.57 -2.41
N ILE A 10 3.18 -6.14 -1.67
CA ILE A 10 3.63 -4.76 -1.54
C ILE A 10 4.79 -4.54 -2.50
N LEU A 11 4.48 -4.14 -3.74
CA LEU A 11 5.48 -3.93 -4.78
C LEU A 11 5.73 -2.44 -4.96
N LYS A 12 6.98 -2.00 -4.81
CA LYS A 12 7.39 -0.63 -5.10
C LYS A 12 8.62 -0.62 -6.00
N ALA A 13 8.54 0.02 -7.17
CA ALA A 13 9.63 0.14 -8.14
C ALA A 13 10.35 -1.21 -8.43
N GLY A 14 9.60 -2.31 -8.51
CA GLY A 14 10.12 -3.66 -8.73
C GLY A 14 10.67 -4.37 -7.48
N ALA A 15 10.77 -3.69 -6.34
CA ALA A 15 11.12 -4.30 -5.06
C ALA A 15 9.88 -4.79 -4.31
N ASP A 16 9.97 -5.98 -3.72
CA ASP A 16 8.91 -6.62 -2.94
C ASP A 16 9.13 -6.40 -1.43
N TYR A 17 8.26 -5.58 -0.85
CA TYR A 17 8.23 -5.19 0.57
C TYR A 17 7.30 -6.08 1.39
N SER A 18 6.71 -7.12 0.79
CA SER A 18 5.98 -8.18 1.52
C SER A 18 6.93 -9.10 2.29
N LYS A 19 8.23 -8.97 2.03
CA LYS A 19 9.30 -9.62 2.77
C LYS A 19 9.41 -8.95 4.15
N ASP A 20 9.93 -9.68 5.12
CA ASP A 20 10.13 -9.21 6.50
C ASP A 20 8.86 -9.16 7.38
N GLY A 21 7.86 -9.99 7.09
CA GLY A 21 6.70 -10.16 7.99
C GLY A 21 5.68 -9.02 7.90
N ARG A 22 5.71 -8.25 6.81
CA ARG A 22 4.79 -7.15 6.54
C ARG A 22 3.56 -7.61 5.76
N VAL A 23 2.44 -6.97 6.06
CA VAL A 23 1.13 -7.26 5.47
C VAL A 23 0.60 -6.00 4.80
N SER A 24 0.22 -6.13 3.53
CA SER A 24 -0.50 -5.06 2.80
C SER A 24 -1.88 -4.86 3.41
N LEU A 25 -2.21 -3.64 3.82
CA LEU A 25 -3.55 -3.28 4.27
C LEU A 25 -4.38 -2.73 3.11
N LEU A 26 -3.84 -1.74 2.40
CA LEU A 26 -4.52 -1.06 1.31
C LEU A 26 -3.48 -0.61 0.28
N GLN A 27 -3.74 -0.92 -0.98
CA GLN A 27 -3.19 -0.16 -2.10
C GLN A 27 -4.32 0.68 -2.68
N PHE A 28 -4.08 1.97 -2.81
CA PHE A 28 -4.96 2.91 -3.48
C PHE A 28 -4.33 3.32 -4.82
N ASN A 29 -5.11 3.24 -5.91
CA ASN A 29 -4.74 3.80 -7.19
C ASN A 29 -5.46 5.14 -7.39
N SER A 30 -4.73 6.25 -7.38
CA SER A 30 -5.30 7.59 -7.60
C SER A 30 -5.90 7.75 -8.99
N ASN A 31 -5.43 6.99 -9.99
CA ASN A 31 -6.02 7.00 -11.33
C ASN A 31 -7.45 6.44 -11.37
N GLU A 32 -7.93 5.78 -10.32
CA GLU A 32 -9.33 5.36 -10.20
C GLU A 32 -10.25 6.51 -9.76
N ILE A 33 -9.69 7.64 -9.33
CA ILE A 33 -10.41 8.87 -8.99
C ILE A 33 -10.12 9.92 -10.07
N GLU A 34 -11.14 10.31 -10.83
CA GLU A 34 -11.00 11.21 -11.99
C GLU A 34 -10.34 12.54 -11.61
N GLU A 35 -10.68 13.09 -10.45
CA GLU A 35 -10.13 14.37 -9.96
C GLU A 35 -8.66 14.30 -9.54
N LEU A 36 -8.09 13.11 -9.37
CA LEU A 36 -6.71 12.90 -8.93
C LEU A 36 -5.79 12.39 -10.04
N GLN A 37 -6.34 12.07 -11.21
CA GLN A 37 -5.58 11.53 -12.35
C GLN A 37 -4.49 12.50 -12.79
N GLY A 38 -3.23 12.08 -12.67
CA GLY A 38 -2.06 12.86 -13.09
C GLY A 38 -1.67 14.00 -12.15
N GLU A 39 -2.46 14.28 -11.12
CA GLU A 39 -2.20 15.35 -10.14
C GLU A 39 -1.40 14.84 -8.92
N VAL A 40 -1.46 13.54 -8.63
CA VAL A 40 -0.78 12.90 -7.50
C VAL A 40 -0.08 11.61 -7.94
N GLU A 41 0.71 11.01 -7.03
CA GLU A 41 1.33 9.70 -7.27
C GLU A 41 0.27 8.63 -7.54
N GLU A 42 0.53 7.75 -8.52
CA GLU A 42 -0.44 6.76 -9.02
C GLU A 42 -0.83 5.78 -7.91
N PHE A 43 0.15 5.26 -7.16
CA PHE A 43 -0.10 4.25 -6.15
C PHE A 43 0.32 4.70 -4.76
N ILE A 44 -0.60 4.59 -3.80
CA ILE A 44 -0.33 4.76 -2.37
C ILE A 44 -0.55 3.41 -1.69
N HIS A 45 0.44 2.94 -0.94
CA HIS A 45 0.44 1.66 -0.24
C HIS A 45 0.55 1.86 1.27
N PHE A 46 -0.36 1.22 1.98
CA PHE A 46 -0.39 1.10 3.43
C PHE A 46 -0.05 -0.34 3.81
N PHE A 47 0.91 -0.51 4.70
CA PHE A 47 1.31 -1.83 5.18
C PHE A 47 1.68 -1.78 6.66
N ILE A 48 1.63 -2.95 7.30
CA ILE A 48 1.78 -3.11 8.75
C ILE A 48 2.62 -4.36 9.04
N ASP A 49 3.32 -4.38 10.16
CA ASP A 49 3.94 -5.62 10.62
C ASP A 49 2.88 -6.64 11.07
N SER A 50 3.13 -7.91 10.78
CA SER A 50 2.19 -9.00 11.10
C SER A 50 1.88 -9.12 12.59
N THR A 51 2.86 -8.85 13.46
CA THR A 51 2.68 -8.84 14.93
C THR A 51 1.72 -7.74 15.38
N ASP A 52 1.84 -6.56 14.78
CA ASP A 52 0.94 -5.44 15.03
C ASP A 52 -0.47 -5.72 14.49
N LEU A 53 -0.58 -6.35 13.31
CA LEU A 53 -1.88 -6.76 12.78
C LEU A 53 -2.58 -7.80 13.67
N ILE A 54 -1.86 -8.83 14.13
CA ILE A 54 -2.41 -9.89 15.00
C ILE A 54 -2.89 -9.31 16.33
N SER A 55 -2.17 -8.31 16.87
CA SER A 55 -2.53 -7.63 18.11
C SER A 55 -3.54 -6.49 17.93
N LEU A 56 -4.04 -6.27 16.71
CA LEU A 56 -4.94 -5.16 16.34
C LEU A 56 -4.35 -3.78 16.67
N ASN A 57 -3.02 -3.65 16.66
CA ASN A 57 -2.30 -2.41 16.91
C ASN A 57 -2.03 -1.65 15.60
N PHE A 58 -2.88 -0.69 15.27
CA PHE A 58 -2.74 0.12 14.04
C PHE A 58 -1.96 1.42 14.22
N THR A 59 -1.19 1.56 15.31
CA THR A 59 -0.39 2.78 15.56
C THR A 59 0.85 2.87 14.67
N ASN A 60 1.36 1.73 14.17
CA ASN A 60 2.58 1.64 13.35
C ASN A 60 2.27 1.25 11.90
N ILE A 61 1.39 2.00 11.23
CA ILE A 61 1.17 1.81 9.79
C ILE A 61 2.25 2.54 9.00
N PHE A 62 2.89 1.81 8.09
CA PHE A 62 3.83 2.38 7.13
C PHE A 62 3.10 2.78 5.85
N VAL A 63 3.52 3.91 5.28
CA VAL A 63 2.96 4.44 4.04
C VAL A 63 4.09 4.67 3.05
N THR A 64 3.88 4.24 1.81
CA THR A 64 4.74 4.58 0.69
C THR A 64 3.89 4.91 -0.53
N SER A 65 4.42 5.72 -1.42
CA SER A 65 3.81 6.03 -2.71
C SER A 65 4.79 5.80 -3.86
N GLN A 66 4.26 5.66 -5.09
CA GLN A 66 5.02 5.68 -6.33
C GLN A 66 4.19 6.27 -7.49
N HIS A 67 4.89 6.91 -8.44
CA HIS A 67 4.35 7.31 -9.74
C HIS A 67 4.21 6.13 -10.71
#